data_AF-A0A935GZM4-F1
#
_entry.id   AF-A0A935GZM4-F1
#
_cell.length_a   1.000
_cell.length_b   1.000
_cell.length_c   1.000
_cell.angle_alpha   90.00
_cell.angle_beta   90.00
_cell.angle_gamma   90.00
#
_symmetry.space_group_name_H-M   'P 1'
#
loop_
_entity.id
_entity.type
_entity.pdbx_description
1 polymer ?
#
loop_
_entity_poly.entity_id
_entity_poly.type
_entity_poly.pdbx_seq_one_letter_code
_entity_poly.pdbx_strand_id
1 'polypeptide(L)'
;MQRATSHDGQHRSRAYLLQAAGLVAGAATHTIWDAFTHVTGYAVQSIAILRIPVARIAGHELYLFHILQHASTVLGVAILIGVYTHWLRRQPTVLATQPGAERIRLAILAGCGVLAVVMAFLISFATGVSGSSLVFRVAIYATSTFGICIIAAALIYRACSDLLSKSG
;
A
#
# COMPACT_ATOMS: atom_id res chain seq x y z
N MET A 1 0.32 -19.24 -39.29
CA MET A 1 0.35 -18.01 -38.45
C MET A 1 -0.47 -18.12 -37.13
N GLN A 2 -0.97 -19.29 -36.75
CA GLN A 2 -1.92 -19.47 -35.63
C GLN A 2 -1.28 -19.97 -34.30
N ARG A 3 0.00 -20.33 -34.31
CA ARG A 3 0.68 -20.99 -33.17
C ARG A 3 1.26 -20.00 -32.13
N ALA A 4 1.51 -18.76 -32.53
CA ALA A 4 2.18 -17.76 -31.69
C ALA A 4 1.27 -17.11 -30.63
N THR A 5 -0.05 -17.06 -30.85
CA THR A 5 -1.00 -16.37 -29.96
C THR A 5 -1.38 -17.19 -28.71
N SER A 6 -1.30 -18.53 -28.79
CA SER A 6 -1.67 -19.43 -27.68
C SER A 6 -0.64 -19.43 -26.53
N HIS A 7 0.65 -19.34 -26.87
CA HIS A 7 1.75 -19.33 -25.89
C HIS A 7 1.74 -18.05 -25.06
N ASP A 8 1.47 -16.91 -25.71
CA ASP A 8 1.43 -15.59 -25.06
C ASP A 8 0.23 -15.44 -24.10
N GLY A 9 -0.94 -15.99 -24.46
CA GLY A 9 -2.12 -16.04 -23.59
C GLY A 9 -1.92 -16.90 -22.33
N GLN A 10 -1.15 -17.99 -22.44
CA GLN A 10 -0.86 -18.87 -21.31
C GLN A 10 0.10 -18.24 -20.30
N HIS A 11 1.08 -17.45 -20.75
CA HIS A 11 1.96 -16.70 -19.85
C HIS A 11 1.23 -15.59 -19.09
N ARG A 12 0.34 -14.86 -19.76
CA ARG A 12 -0.44 -13.76 -19.14
C ARG A 12 -1.44 -14.28 -18.10
N SER A 13 -2.17 -15.35 -18.41
CA SER A 13 -3.11 -15.98 -17.46
C SER A 13 -2.40 -16.51 -16.22
N ARG A 14 -1.27 -17.19 -16.38
CA ARG A 14 -0.42 -17.62 -15.26
C ARG A 14 0.06 -16.44 -14.41
N ALA A 15 0.49 -15.34 -15.05
CA ALA A 15 0.93 -14.14 -14.33
C ALA A 15 -0.20 -13.53 -13.49
N TYR A 16 -1.43 -13.45 -14.03
CA TYR A 16 -2.58 -12.95 -13.28
C TYR A 16 -2.98 -13.88 -12.13
N LEU A 17 -2.93 -15.19 -12.33
CA LEU A 17 -3.21 -16.16 -11.26
C LEU A 17 -2.20 -16.05 -10.13
N LEU A 18 -0.91 -15.89 -10.44
CA LEU A 18 0.13 -15.70 -9.43
C LEU A 18 -0.04 -14.38 -8.67
N GLN A 19 -0.44 -13.30 -9.36
CA GLN A 19 -0.74 -12.02 -8.72
C GLN A 19 -1.94 -12.12 -7.78
N ALA A 20 -3.03 -12.74 -8.25
CA ALA A 20 -4.22 -12.96 -7.44
C ALA A 20 -3.93 -13.84 -6.22
N ALA A 21 -3.19 -14.94 -6.41
CA ALA A 21 -2.77 -15.81 -5.32
C ALA A 21 -1.89 -15.08 -4.29
N GLY A 22 -0.95 -14.26 -4.76
CA GLY A 22 -0.12 -13.41 -3.89
C GLY A 22 -0.96 -12.41 -3.09
N LEU A 23 -1.96 -11.79 -3.73
CA LEU A 23 -2.85 -10.84 -3.07
C LEU A 23 -3.71 -11.52 -1.99
N VAL A 24 -4.28 -12.68 -2.30
CA VAL A 24 -5.07 -13.49 -1.35
C VAL A 24 -4.19 -13.98 -0.19
N ALA A 25 -3.00 -14.49 -0.48
CA ALA A 25 -2.07 -14.95 0.55
C ALA A 25 -1.63 -13.79 1.46
N GLY A 26 -1.36 -12.61 0.88
CA GLY A 26 -1.04 -11.41 1.64
C GLY A 26 -2.19 -10.94 2.52
N ALA A 27 -3.41 -10.88 1.99
CA ALA A 27 -4.60 -10.50 2.76
C ALA A 27 -4.88 -11.49 3.90
N ALA A 28 -4.79 -12.80 3.62
CA ALA A 28 -5.01 -13.84 4.62
C ALA A 28 -3.98 -13.77 5.76
N THR A 29 -2.68 -13.64 5.43
CA THR A 29 -1.62 -13.50 6.44
C THR A 29 -1.78 -12.21 7.25
N HIS A 30 -2.18 -11.09 6.62
CA HIS A 30 -2.49 -9.85 7.32
C HIS A 30 -3.65 -10.01 8.32
N THR A 31 -4.77 -10.59 7.89
CA THR A 31 -5.93 -10.83 8.77
C THR A 31 -5.60 -11.77 9.93
N ILE A 32 -4.81 -12.81 9.68
CA ILE A 32 -4.33 -13.70 10.74
C ILE A 32 -3.46 -12.92 11.73
N TRP A 33 -2.56 -12.07 11.25
CA TRP A 33 -1.67 -11.27 12.08
C TRP A 33 -2.42 -10.22 12.92
N ASP A 34 -3.51 -9.67 12.41
CA ASP A 34 -4.38 -8.74 13.15
C ASP A 34 -4.99 -9.40 14.40
N ALA A 35 -5.29 -10.69 14.35
CA ALA A 35 -5.78 -11.42 15.52
C ALA A 35 -4.78 -11.45 16.69
N PHE A 36 -3.48 -11.29 16.43
CA PHE A 36 -2.40 -11.24 17.44
C PHE A 36 -2.00 -9.83 17.85
N THR A 37 -2.38 -8.81 17.09
CA THR A 37 -1.89 -7.43 17.27
C THR A 37 -3.00 -6.43 17.56
N HIS A 38 -4.27 -6.82 17.47
CA HIS A 38 -5.39 -5.96 17.80
C HIS A 38 -6.00 -6.33 19.15
N VAL A 39 -6.46 -5.32 19.92
CA VAL A 39 -7.04 -5.53 21.26
C VAL A 39 -8.28 -6.44 21.25
N THR A 40 -9.06 -6.39 20.17
CA THR A 40 -10.22 -7.26 19.96
C THR A 40 -9.88 -8.58 19.25
N GLY A 41 -8.62 -8.80 18.91
CA GLY A 41 -8.16 -10.00 18.21
C GLY A 41 -8.32 -11.26 19.08
N TYR A 42 -8.78 -12.34 18.45
CA TYR A 42 -9.01 -13.61 19.16
C TYR A 42 -7.77 -14.11 19.90
N ALA A 43 -6.57 -14.00 19.29
CA ALA A 43 -5.34 -14.45 19.92
C ALA A 43 -4.93 -13.56 21.10
N VAL A 44 -5.10 -12.23 21.01
CA VAL A 44 -4.88 -11.31 22.13
C VAL A 44 -5.81 -11.60 23.31
N GLN A 45 -7.07 -11.93 23.04
CA GLN A 45 -8.04 -12.30 24.08
C GLN A 45 -7.75 -13.67 24.71
N SER A 46 -7.24 -14.62 23.93
CA SER A 46 -7.02 -16.01 24.37
C SER A 46 -5.63 -16.23 24.99
N ILE A 47 -4.62 -15.47 24.57
CA ILE A 47 -3.23 -15.65 24.99
C ILE A 47 -2.83 -14.52 25.96
N ALA A 48 -2.74 -14.84 27.25
CA ALA A 48 -2.46 -13.87 28.31
C ALA A 48 -1.13 -13.11 28.11
N ILE A 49 -0.10 -13.75 27.54
CA ILE A 49 1.22 -13.13 27.33
C ILE A 49 1.16 -11.87 26.47
N LEU A 50 0.21 -11.79 25.53
CA LEU A 50 0.08 -10.66 24.61
C LEU A 50 -0.45 -9.40 25.32
N ARG A 51 -1.12 -9.56 26.46
CA ARG A 51 -1.67 -8.48 27.30
C ARG A 51 -0.77 -8.14 28.48
N ILE A 52 0.48 -8.58 28.47
CA ILE A 52 1.44 -8.15 29.49
C ILE A 52 1.77 -6.66 29.24
N PRO A 53 1.62 -5.79 30.26
CA PRO A 53 2.06 -4.41 30.17
C PRO A 53 3.59 -4.38 30.12
N VAL A 54 4.13 -3.72 29.09
CA VAL A 54 5.58 -3.63 28.83
C VAL A 54 6.14 -2.25 29.16
N ALA A 55 5.32 -1.20 29.07
CA ALA A 55 5.72 0.16 29.39
C ALA A 55 4.49 1.03 29.70
N ARG A 56 4.71 2.17 30.34
CA ARG A 56 3.69 3.21 30.52
C ARG A 56 4.18 4.51 29.87
N ILE A 57 3.42 5.02 28.91
CA ILE A 57 3.78 6.23 28.15
C ILE A 57 2.61 7.21 28.23
N ALA A 58 2.88 8.44 28.67
CA ALA A 58 1.87 9.50 28.79
C ALA A 58 0.59 9.08 29.54
N GLY A 59 0.73 8.25 30.57
CA GLY A 59 -0.40 7.75 31.38
C GLY A 59 -1.10 6.50 30.82
N HIS A 60 -0.82 6.09 29.57
CA HIS A 60 -1.38 4.90 28.94
C HIS A 60 -0.46 3.68 29.10
N GLU A 61 -1.06 2.51 29.36
CA GLU A 61 -0.34 1.24 29.38
C GLU A 61 -0.13 0.71 27.96
N LEU A 62 1.12 0.42 27.65
CA LEU A 62 1.53 -0.21 26.41
C LEU A 62 1.67 -1.70 26.67
N TYR A 63 0.98 -2.51 25.86
CA TYR A 63 0.96 -3.96 25.96
C TYR A 63 1.86 -4.59 24.89
N LEU A 64 2.27 -5.84 25.12
CA LEU A 64 3.11 -6.56 24.17
C LEU A 64 2.49 -6.63 22.75
N PHE A 65 1.16 -6.76 22.64
CA PHE A 65 0.49 -6.75 21.33
C PHE A 65 0.67 -5.43 20.56
N HIS A 66 0.73 -4.27 21.25
CA HIS A 66 1.02 -2.98 20.61
C HIS A 66 2.47 -2.93 20.08
N ILE A 67 3.42 -3.51 20.81
CA ILE A 67 4.81 -3.61 20.36
C ILE A 67 4.89 -4.47 19.10
N LEU A 68 4.25 -5.64 19.12
CA LEU A 68 4.20 -6.53 17.97
C LEU A 68 3.57 -5.83 16.76
N GLN A 69 2.50 -5.06 16.97
CA GLN A 69 1.85 -4.27 15.92
C GLN A 69 2.83 -3.29 15.26
N HIS A 70 3.50 -2.44 16.04
CA HIS A 70 4.42 -1.43 15.50
C HIS A 70 5.70 -2.03 14.91
N ALA A 71 6.28 -3.02 15.57
CA ALA A 71 7.48 -3.71 15.09
C ALA A 71 7.23 -4.38 13.73
N SER A 72 6.05 -4.98 13.56
CA SER A 72 5.67 -5.62 12.31
C SER A 72 5.51 -4.63 11.16
N THR A 73 4.93 -3.46 11.42
CA THR A 73 4.84 -2.39 10.42
C THR A 73 6.23 -1.93 9.98
N VAL A 74 7.13 -1.68 10.93
CA VAL A 74 8.51 -1.26 10.62
C VAL A 74 9.24 -2.33 9.82
N LEU A 75 9.17 -3.59 10.26
CA LEU A 75 9.82 -4.71 9.59
C LEU A 75 9.24 -4.95 8.19
N GLY A 76 7.92 -4.90 8.05
CA GLY A 76 7.23 -5.05 6.77
C GLY A 76 7.62 -3.97 5.76
N VAL A 77 7.67 -2.71 6.20
CA VAL A 77 8.15 -1.59 5.37
C VAL A 77 9.62 -1.79 4.97
N ALA A 78 10.48 -2.18 5.90
CA ALA A 78 11.89 -2.43 5.62
C ALA A 78 12.09 -3.56 4.59
N ILE A 79 11.35 -4.67 4.72
CA ILE A 79 11.35 -5.77 3.77
C ILE A 79 10.87 -5.29 2.40
N LEU A 80 9.76 -4.54 2.35
CA LEU A 80 9.20 -4.03 1.09
C LEU A 80 10.20 -3.12 0.37
N ILE A 81 10.86 -2.20 1.09
CA ILE A 81 11.92 -1.35 0.54
C ILE A 81 13.07 -2.22 0.02
N GLY A 82 13.53 -3.21 0.78
CA GLY A 82 14.60 -4.11 0.38
C GLY A 82 14.28 -4.90 -0.89
N VAL A 83 13.10 -5.52 -0.95
CA VAL A 83 12.64 -6.28 -2.12
C VAL A 83 12.44 -5.37 -3.33
N TYR A 84 11.82 -4.21 -3.14
CA TYR A 84 11.56 -3.28 -4.24
C TYR A 84 12.85 -2.69 -4.81
N THR A 85 13.79 -2.27 -3.96
CA THR A 85 15.10 -1.76 -4.40
C THR A 85 15.92 -2.86 -5.08
N HIS A 86 15.86 -4.09 -4.57
CA HIS A 86 16.50 -5.24 -5.20
C HIS A 86 15.92 -5.53 -6.59
N TRP A 87 14.59 -5.53 -6.71
CA TRP A 87 13.90 -5.70 -7.98
C TRP A 87 14.26 -4.59 -8.97
N LEU A 88 14.28 -3.33 -8.51
CA LEU A 88 14.61 -2.18 -9.36
C LEU A 88 16.02 -2.25 -9.93
N ARG A 89 16.99 -2.74 -9.15
CA ARG A 89 18.38 -2.95 -9.59
C ARG A 89 18.53 -4.06 -10.63
N ARG A 90 17.55 -4.97 -10.74
CA ARG A 90 17.55 -6.09 -11.70
C ARG A 90 16.76 -5.79 -12.97
N GLN A 91 16.01 -4.68 -13.00
CA GLN A 91 15.41 -4.22 -14.24
C GLN A 91 16.53 -3.71 -15.14
N PRO A 92 16.50 -4.03 -16.45
CA PRO A 92 17.42 -3.39 -17.39
C PRO A 92 17.24 -1.88 -17.24
N THR A 93 18.33 -1.12 -17.17
CA THR A 93 18.32 0.34 -17.17
C THR A 93 17.80 0.85 -18.52
N VAL A 94 16.51 0.66 -18.80
CA VAL A 94 15.81 1.21 -19.97
C VAL A 94 15.47 2.69 -19.74
N LEU A 95 15.63 3.18 -18.51
CA LEU A 95 15.38 4.56 -18.17
C LEU A 95 16.66 5.39 -18.29
N ALA A 96 17.06 5.67 -19.52
CA ALA A 96 17.49 7.05 -19.80
C ALA A 96 16.23 7.92 -19.63
N THR A 97 15.91 8.30 -18.38
CA THR A 97 14.80 9.20 -18.12
C THR A 97 15.05 10.47 -18.89
N GLN A 98 14.20 10.78 -19.86
CA GLN A 98 14.18 12.12 -20.42
C GLN A 98 13.98 13.09 -19.24
N PRO A 99 14.79 14.16 -19.09
CA PRO A 99 14.77 15.04 -17.91
C PRO A 99 13.39 15.63 -17.56
N GLY A 100 12.44 15.64 -18.51
CA GLY A 100 11.04 16.05 -18.29
C GLY A 100 10.11 14.96 -17.73
N ALA A 101 10.35 13.68 -18.03
CA ALA A 101 9.46 12.59 -17.63
C ALA A 101 9.51 12.32 -16.11
N GLU A 102 10.68 12.48 -15.50
CA GLU A 102 10.85 12.35 -14.05
C GLU A 102 10.17 13.49 -13.29
N ARG A 103 10.27 14.73 -13.79
CA ARG A 103 9.57 15.88 -13.22
C ARG A 103 8.07 15.71 -13.27
N ILE A 104 7.53 15.21 -14.38
CA ILE A 104 6.10 14.90 -14.52
C ILE A 104 5.69 13.80 -13.54
N ARG A 105 6.48 12.73 -13.42
CA ARG A 105 6.21 11.64 -12.46
C ARG A 105 6.20 12.16 -11.01
N LEU A 106 7.17 12.98 -10.63
CA LEU A 106 7.24 13.60 -9.31
C LEU A 106 6.08 14.57 -9.09
N ALA A 107 5.70 15.36 -10.10
CA ALA A 107 4.55 16.25 -10.04
C ALA A 107 3.23 15.50 -9.87
N ILE A 108 3.06 14.34 -10.55
CA ILE A 108 1.90 13.46 -10.36
C ILE A 108 1.87 12.91 -8.94
N LEU A 109 3.00 12.40 -8.42
CA LEU A 109 3.08 11.89 -7.06
C LEU A 109 2.79 12.98 -6.02
N ALA A 110 3.39 14.16 -6.18
CA ALA A 110 3.16 15.30 -5.31
C ALA A 110 1.70 15.77 -5.38
N GLY A 111 1.12 15.87 -6.58
CA GLY A 111 -0.28 16.23 -6.80
C GLY A 111 -1.24 15.23 -6.15
N CYS A 112 -0.99 13.93 -6.29
CA CYS A 112 -1.76 12.88 -5.61
C CYS A 112 -1.64 13.00 -4.09
N GLY A 113 -0.44 13.30 -3.58
CA GLY A 113 -0.19 13.49 -2.15
C GLY A 113 -0.95 14.69 -1.58
N VAL A 114 -0.88 15.84 -2.26
CA VAL A 114 -1.60 17.06 -1.87
C VAL A 114 -3.11 16.82 -1.90
N LEU A 115 -3.63 16.24 -2.98
CA LEU A 115 -5.05 15.92 -3.11
C LEU A 115 -5.52 14.98 -2.00
N ALA A 116 -4.73 13.96 -1.68
CA ALA A 116 -5.04 13.03 -0.61
C ALA A 116 -5.13 13.70 0.77
N VAL A 117 -4.20 14.59 1.10
CA VAL A 117 -4.22 15.35 2.37
C VAL A 117 -5.42 16.28 2.43
N VAL A 118 -5.71 17.02 1.34
CA VAL A 118 -6.86 17.93 1.28
C VAL A 118 -8.17 17.17 1.46
N MET A 119 -8.38 16.10 0.69
CA MET A 119 -9.60 15.29 0.79
C MET A 119 -9.77 14.66 2.18
N ALA A 120 -8.68 14.15 2.76
CA ALA A 120 -8.71 13.59 4.09
C ALA A 120 -9.11 14.61 5.16
N PHE A 121 -8.60 15.84 5.04
CA PHE A 121 -8.94 16.93 5.94
C PHE A 121 -10.40 17.35 5.78
N LEU A 122 -10.88 17.53 4.55
CA LEU A 122 -12.27 17.90 4.26
C LEU A 122 -13.27 16.87 4.78
N ILE A 123 -13.02 15.57 4.55
CA ILE A 123 -13.89 14.49 5.04
C ILE A 123 -13.88 14.44 6.57
N SER A 124 -12.72 14.63 7.20
CA SER A 124 -12.61 14.59 8.66
C SER A 124 -13.28 15.80 9.33
N PHE A 125 -13.22 16.98 8.69
CA PHE A 125 -13.92 18.18 9.12
C PHE A 125 -15.44 18.07 8.95
N ALA A 126 -15.91 17.57 7.80
CA ALA A 126 -17.33 17.37 7.52
C ALA A 126 -17.99 16.36 8.46
N THR A 127 -17.21 15.44 9.04
CA THR A 127 -17.69 14.45 10.01
C THR A 127 -17.61 14.92 11.46
N GLY A 128 -17.18 16.17 11.71
CA GLY A 128 -17.22 16.81 13.03
C GLY A 128 -16.25 16.22 14.06
N VAL A 129 -15.22 15.50 13.61
CA VAL A 129 -14.31 14.76 14.50
C VAL A 129 -13.16 15.66 14.94
N SER A 130 -12.81 15.65 16.23
CA SER A 130 -11.76 16.49 16.80
C SER A 130 -10.70 15.68 17.56
N GLY A 131 -9.63 16.34 18.01
CA GLY A 131 -8.59 15.73 18.85
C GLY A 131 -7.81 14.59 18.19
N SER A 132 -7.46 13.57 18.97
CA SER A 132 -6.69 12.40 18.50
C SER A 132 -7.42 11.59 17.41
N SER A 133 -8.76 11.57 17.45
CA SER A 133 -9.59 10.94 16.43
C SER A 133 -9.57 11.64 15.07
N LEU A 134 -9.26 12.95 15.04
CA LEU A 134 -9.05 13.69 13.79
C LEU A 134 -7.78 13.20 13.08
N VAL A 135 -6.67 13.16 13.82
CA VAL A 135 -5.35 12.76 13.27
C VAL A 135 -5.41 11.36 12.68
N PHE A 136 -6.02 10.42 13.41
CA PHE A 136 -6.18 9.04 12.95
C PHE A 136 -7.01 8.93 11.66
N ARG A 137 -8.14 9.65 11.57
CA ARG A 137 -9.00 9.64 10.38
C ARG A 137 -8.37 10.32 9.18
N VAL A 138 -7.70 11.45 9.39
CA VAL A 138 -6.95 12.13 8.32
C VAL A 138 -5.88 11.19 7.76
N ALA A 139 -5.14 10.46 8.61
CA ALA A 139 -4.15 9.49 8.15
C ALA A 139 -4.77 8.36 7.29
N ILE A 140 -5.91 7.80 7.71
CA ILE A 140 -6.61 6.74 6.97
C ILE A 140 -7.12 7.24 5.61
N TYR A 141 -7.80 8.39 5.60
CA TYR A 141 -8.35 8.91 4.35
C TYR A 141 -7.26 9.39 3.40
N ALA A 142 -6.15 9.94 3.92
CA ALA A 142 -5.03 10.36 3.08
C ALA A 142 -4.36 9.15 2.43
N THR A 143 -4.04 8.11 3.20
CA THR A 143 -3.41 6.89 2.65
C THR A 143 -4.31 6.19 1.61
N SER A 144 -5.61 6.10 1.87
CA SER A 144 -6.58 5.50 0.95
C SER A 144 -6.74 6.31 -0.34
N THR A 145 -6.91 7.63 -0.23
CA THR A 145 -7.06 8.52 -1.39
C THR A 145 -5.80 8.52 -2.24
N PHE A 146 -4.63 8.57 -1.62
CA PHE A 146 -3.34 8.52 -2.31
C PHE A 146 -3.19 7.24 -3.13
N GLY A 147 -3.54 6.08 -2.55
CA GLY A 147 -3.52 4.80 -3.26
C GLY A 147 -4.44 4.78 -4.49
N ILE A 148 -5.67 5.28 -4.34
CA ILE A 148 -6.63 5.38 -5.44
C ILE A 148 -6.10 6.30 -6.55
N CYS A 149 -5.57 7.46 -6.19
CA CYS A 149 -5.02 8.41 -7.16
C CYS A 149 -3.86 7.81 -7.96
N ILE A 150 -2.95 7.07 -7.32
CA ILE A 150 -1.84 6.40 -8.03
C ILE A 150 -2.36 5.35 -9.01
N ILE A 151 -3.32 4.52 -8.60
CA ILE A 151 -3.91 3.49 -9.47
C ILE A 151 -4.59 4.16 -10.66
N ALA A 152 -5.40 5.20 -10.42
CA ALA A 152 -6.07 5.95 -11.48
C ALA A 152 -5.05 6.57 -12.46
N ALA A 153 -4.00 7.21 -11.94
CA ALA A 153 -2.95 7.79 -12.76
C ALA A 153 -2.24 6.73 -13.62
N ALA A 154 -1.96 5.55 -13.07
CA ALA A 154 -1.34 4.45 -13.80
C ALA A 154 -2.25 3.90 -14.91
N LEU A 155 -3.56 3.78 -14.65
CA LEU A 155 -4.54 3.33 -15.64
C LEU A 155 -4.70 4.35 -16.79
N ILE A 156 -4.78 5.65 -16.45
CA ILE A 156 -4.86 6.74 -17.44
C ILE A 156 -3.62 6.75 -18.33
N TYR A 157 -2.43 6.66 -17.72
CA TYR A 157 -1.17 6.63 -18.45
C TYR A 157 -1.15 5.48 -19.46
N ARG A 158 -1.58 4.28 -19.03
CA ARG A 158 -1.65 3.10 -19.88
C ARG A 158 -2.68 3.23 -21.02
N ALA A 159 -3.87 3.76 -20.71
CA ALA A 159 -4.90 3.98 -21.74
C ALA A 159 -4.44 5.00 -22.79
N CYS A 160 -3.77 6.06 -22.37
CA CYS A 160 -3.22 7.08 -23.25
C CYS A 160 -2.10 6.53 -24.15
N SER A 161 -1.19 5.71 -23.59
CA SER A 161 -0.13 5.05 -24.39
C SER A 161 -0.71 4.10 -25.44
N ASP A 162 -1.75 3.34 -25.09
CA ASP A 162 -2.39 2.40 -26.00
C ASP A 162 -3.09 3.13 -27.17
N LEU A 163 -3.70 4.29 -26.91
CA LEU A 163 -4.35 5.11 -27.95
C LEU A 163 -3.34 5.71 -28.94
N LEU A 164 -2.24 6.29 -28.43
CA LEU A 164 -1.18 6.86 -29.26
C LEU A 164 -0.51 5.81 -30.14
N SER A 165 -0.37 4.57 -29.66
CA SER A 165 0.20 3.46 -30.43
C SER A 165 -0.68 2.97 -31.58
N LYS A 166 -2.00 3.23 -31.53
CA LYS A 166 -2.95 2.81 -32.57
C LYS A 166 -3.16 3.87 -33.65
N SER A 167 -2.76 5.11 -33.39
CA SER A 167 -2.95 6.26 -34.29
C SER A 167 -1.74 6.58 -35.18
N GLY A 168 -0.63 5.85 -35.03
CA GLY A 168 0.58 5.96 -35.86
C GLY A 168 0.85 4.67 -36.61
#